data_AF-A0A1L9MSA2-F1
#
_entry.id   AF-A0A1L9MSA2-F1
#
_cell.length_a   1.000
_cell.length_b   1.000
_cell.length_c   1.000
_cell.angle_alpha   90.00
_cell.angle_beta   90.00
_cell.angle_gamma   90.00
#
_symmetry.space_group_name_H-M   'P 1'
#
loop_
_entity.id
_entity.type
_entity.pdbx_description
1 polymer ?
#
loop_
_entity_poly.entity_id
_entity_poly.type
_entity_poly.pdbx_seq_one_letter_code
_entity_poly.pdbx_strand_id
1 'polypeptide(L)'
;MHPFVEIIVEFISHFIFKATVSFLQPTNDITINMFMQFITLLMTDPVLQAIDDFDELQCLIVGDLAVHCYIREEETEASRILTLEIAIHPPKLARKIKAKLAQINGFERPTTLLYWNMALGRPRISIIPTNELPYVPTGFQPLQQFHHTRLPLIDKLDLMVCKAYTCGMRSQEQNEKDAADVVKLKELINVDHNYTSRHRLTSDQLKILNDSNEYLANFGKVPKFDWEVVFDKTQSRRGFSRSLVFSVVVVSVLFTVCCLMCLLAFLI
;
A
#
# COMPACT_ATOMS: atom_id res chain seq x y z
N MET A 1 -1.09 46.37 4.14
CA MET A 1 0.03 45.73 3.39
C MET A 1 -0.19 45.98 1.91
N HIS A 2 0.87 46.26 1.16
CA HIS A 2 0.77 46.61 -0.26
C HIS A 2 0.48 45.34 -1.08
N PRO A 3 -0.47 45.34 -2.04
CA PRO A 3 -0.84 44.14 -2.82
C PRO A 3 0.33 43.49 -3.57
N PHE A 4 1.40 44.24 -3.80
CA PHE A 4 2.65 43.74 -4.40
C PHE A 4 3.43 42.79 -3.48
N VAL A 5 3.34 42.97 -2.16
CA VAL A 5 4.05 42.14 -1.18
C VAL A 5 3.38 40.77 -1.07
N GLU A 6 2.06 40.70 -1.13
CA GLU A 6 1.31 39.43 -1.13
C GLU A 6 1.64 38.59 -2.37
N ILE A 7 1.66 39.20 -3.55
CA ILE A 7 2.02 38.50 -4.81
C ILE A 7 3.46 37.97 -4.75
N ILE A 8 4.40 38.76 -4.21
CA ILE A 8 5.80 38.32 -4.08
C ILE A 8 5.93 37.16 -3.09
N VAL A 9 5.24 37.21 -1.95
CA VAL A 9 5.24 36.13 -0.95
C VAL A 9 4.60 34.86 -1.51
N GLU A 10 3.52 34.98 -2.27
CA GLU A 10 2.84 33.85 -2.91
C GLU A 10 3.71 33.23 -4.01
N PHE A 11 4.38 34.07 -4.82
CA PHE A 11 5.30 33.63 -5.86
C PHE A 11 6.56 32.96 -5.28
N ILE A 12 7.14 33.53 -4.23
CA ILE A 12 8.29 32.96 -3.51
C ILE A 12 7.89 31.66 -2.82
N SER A 13 6.72 31.59 -2.19
CA SER A 13 6.22 30.35 -1.57
C SER A 13 6.00 29.25 -2.62
N HIS A 14 5.42 29.60 -3.78
CA HIS A 14 5.26 28.67 -4.90
C HIS A 14 6.61 28.20 -5.48
N PHE A 15 7.60 29.08 -5.53
CA PHE A 15 8.92 28.77 -6.08
C PHE A 15 9.79 27.96 -5.10
N ILE A 16 9.75 28.29 -3.81
CA ILE A 16 10.37 27.51 -2.74
C ILE A 16 9.71 26.12 -2.68
N PHE A 17 8.38 26.03 -2.77
CA PHE A 17 7.67 24.76 -2.86
C PHE A 17 8.16 23.90 -4.04
N LYS A 18 8.31 24.47 -5.24
CA LYS A 18 8.91 23.76 -6.40
C LYS A 18 10.37 23.34 -6.19
N ALA A 19 11.17 24.19 -5.56
CA ALA A 19 12.60 23.92 -5.32
C ALA A 19 12.82 22.87 -4.23
N THR A 20 12.02 22.88 -3.16
CA THR A 20 12.10 21.88 -2.06
C THR A 20 11.65 20.49 -2.54
N VAL A 21 10.66 20.44 -3.44
CA VAL A 21 10.22 19.18 -4.10
C VAL A 21 11.31 18.55 -4.96
N SER A 22 12.32 19.32 -5.41
CA SER A 22 13.39 18.85 -6.30
C SER A 22 14.53 18.11 -5.57
N PHE A 23 14.52 18.02 -4.24
CA PHE A 23 15.57 17.37 -3.43
C PHE A 23 15.29 15.91 -3.05
N LEU A 24 14.20 15.34 -3.55
CA LEU A 24 13.81 13.97 -3.31
C LEU A 24 14.31 13.13 -4.47
N GLN A 25 15.20 12.16 -4.25
CA GLN A 25 15.64 11.25 -5.31
C GLN A 25 14.39 10.63 -5.96
N PRO A 26 14.09 10.97 -7.22
CA PRO A 26 12.86 10.52 -7.85
C PRO A 26 12.98 9.01 -8.02
N THR A 27 11.98 8.29 -7.51
CA THR A 27 11.73 6.97 -8.06
C THR A 27 11.28 7.17 -9.52
N ASN A 28 11.48 6.21 -10.41
CA ASN A 28 10.89 6.28 -11.76
C ASN A 28 9.34 6.22 -11.73
N ASP A 29 8.74 6.07 -10.54
CA ASP A 29 7.31 5.99 -10.32
C ASP A 29 6.73 7.38 -10.02
N ILE A 30 6.04 7.92 -11.02
CA ILE A 30 5.40 9.24 -10.96
C ILE A 30 4.36 9.28 -9.83
N THR A 31 3.63 8.18 -9.57
CA THR A 31 2.61 8.14 -8.53
C THR A 31 3.23 8.23 -7.14
N ILE A 32 4.32 7.51 -6.89
CA ILE A 32 5.04 7.59 -5.61
C ILE A 32 5.63 8.99 -5.42
N ASN A 33 6.17 9.60 -6.47
CA ASN A 33 6.67 10.96 -6.40
C ASN A 33 5.54 11.97 -6.09
N MET A 34 4.37 11.87 -6.75
CA MET A 34 3.19 12.69 -6.45
C MET A 34 2.72 12.49 -5.00
N PHE A 35 2.71 11.24 -4.53
CA PHE A 35 2.37 10.92 -3.15
C PHE A 35 3.30 11.62 -2.15
N MET A 36 4.61 11.56 -2.38
CA MET A 36 5.57 12.18 -1.47
C MET A 36 5.52 13.71 -1.51
N GLN A 37 5.17 14.30 -2.65
CA GLN A 37 4.86 15.73 -2.72
C GLN A 37 3.61 16.07 -1.89
N PHE A 38 2.57 15.22 -1.92
CA PHE A 38 1.39 15.41 -1.09
C PHE A 38 1.73 15.33 0.41
N ILE A 39 2.53 14.35 0.82
CA ILE A 39 3.03 14.24 2.21
C ILE A 39 3.85 15.48 2.61
N THR A 40 4.72 15.96 1.72
CA THR A 40 5.51 17.18 1.97
C THR A 40 4.60 18.40 2.15
N LEU A 41 3.53 18.50 1.36
CA LEU A 41 2.52 19.56 1.51
C LEU A 41 1.81 19.45 2.86
N LEU A 42 1.39 18.25 3.27
CA LEU A 42 0.79 18.03 4.60
C LEU A 42 1.74 18.49 5.72
N MET A 43 3.04 18.23 5.56
CA MET A 43 4.04 18.56 6.57
C MET A 43 4.45 20.03 6.61
N THR A 44 4.35 20.78 5.51
CA THR A 44 4.95 22.12 5.39
C THR A 44 3.94 23.25 5.24
N ASP A 45 2.69 22.96 4.87
CA ASP A 45 1.69 24.00 4.67
C ASP A 45 1.21 24.58 6.02
N PRO A 46 1.33 25.91 6.23
CA PRO A 46 0.99 26.53 7.51
C PRO A 46 -0.50 26.46 7.85
N VAL A 47 -1.40 26.37 6.86
CA VAL A 47 -2.85 26.24 7.08
C VAL A 47 -3.17 24.86 7.66
N LEU A 48 -2.41 23.83 7.27
CA LEU A 48 -2.54 22.48 7.81
C LEU A 48 -1.88 22.36 9.17
N GLN A 49 -0.67 22.90 9.34
CA GLN A 49 0.04 22.88 10.62
C GLN A 49 -0.69 23.63 11.74
N ALA A 50 -1.55 24.60 11.40
CA ALA A 50 -2.37 25.33 12.36
C ALA A 50 -3.62 24.57 12.86
N ILE A 51 -3.82 23.31 12.44
CA ILE A 51 -4.91 22.47 12.97
C ILE A 51 -4.57 22.05 14.41
N ASP A 52 -5.51 22.20 15.34
CA ASP A 52 -5.31 21.70 16.71
C ASP A 52 -5.04 20.20 16.71
N ASP A 53 -4.05 19.79 17.52
CA ASP A 53 -3.53 18.43 17.66
C ASP A 53 -2.90 17.86 16.37
N PHE A 54 -2.43 18.71 15.47
CA PHE A 54 -1.80 18.25 14.21
C PHE A 54 -0.53 17.42 14.43
N ASP A 55 0.18 17.63 15.54
CA ASP A 55 1.33 16.84 15.95
C ASP A 55 0.98 15.39 16.33
N GLU A 56 -0.28 15.11 16.69
CA GLU A 56 -0.79 13.74 16.89
C GLU A 56 -1.08 13.01 15.57
N LEU A 57 -0.94 13.69 14.41
CA LEU A 57 -1.33 13.13 13.12
C LEU A 57 -0.47 11.94 12.72
N GLN A 58 -1.13 10.79 12.60
CA GLN A 58 -0.57 9.58 12.06
C GLN A 58 -1.27 9.17 10.76
N CYS A 59 -0.49 8.69 9.81
CA CYS A 59 -0.95 8.32 8.48
C CYS A 59 -0.50 6.90 8.14
N LEU A 60 -1.29 6.25 7.30
CA LEU A 60 -1.01 4.94 6.72
C LEU A 60 -1.47 4.96 5.26
N ILE A 61 -0.64 4.49 4.33
CA ILE A 61 -1.00 4.35 2.92
C ILE A 61 -1.91 3.14 2.78
N VAL A 62 -3.05 3.32 2.11
CA VAL A 62 -4.08 2.28 1.93
C VAL A 62 -4.54 2.22 0.48
N GLY A 63 -5.51 1.34 0.21
CA GLY A 63 -6.22 1.31 -1.07
C GLY A 63 -5.33 0.99 -2.26
N ASP A 64 -5.64 1.60 -3.40
CA ASP A 64 -4.98 1.29 -4.68
C ASP A 64 -3.48 1.59 -4.68
N LEU A 65 -3.07 2.64 -3.96
CA LEU A 65 -1.65 3.00 -3.84
C LEU A 65 -0.86 1.93 -3.07
N ALA A 66 -1.44 1.35 -2.03
CA ALA A 66 -0.80 0.27 -1.29
C ALA A 66 -0.70 -1.02 -2.14
N VAL A 67 -1.75 -1.35 -2.89
CA VAL A 67 -1.75 -2.48 -3.84
C VAL A 67 -0.63 -2.32 -4.88
N HIS A 68 -0.54 -1.14 -5.49
CA HIS A 68 0.51 -0.79 -6.46
C HIS A 68 1.92 -0.98 -5.89
N CYS A 69 2.14 -0.57 -4.63
CA CYS A 69 3.43 -0.73 -3.97
C CYS A 69 3.81 -2.21 -3.74
N TYR A 70 2.85 -3.11 -3.55
CA TYR A 70 3.12 -4.53 -3.30
C TYR A 70 3.25 -5.38 -4.54
N ILE A 71 2.40 -5.14 -5.53
CA ILE A 71 2.32 -6.02 -6.71
C ILE A 71 3.33 -5.58 -7.75
N ARG A 72 3.69 -4.27 -7.81
CA ARG A 72 4.63 -3.67 -8.77
C ARG A 72 4.64 -4.43 -10.09
N GLU A 73 3.48 -4.48 -10.73
CA GLU A 73 3.41 -5.12 -12.04
C GLU A 73 4.41 -4.39 -12.95
N GLU A 74 5.21 -5.14 -13.73
CA GLU A 74 5.98 -4.60 -14.86
C GLU A 74 5.05 -4.07 -15.97
N GLU A 75 3.77 -3.86 -15.66
CA GLU A 75 2.76 -3.28 -16.53
C GLU A 75 3.12 -1.84 -16.84
N THR A 76 3.68 -1.67 -18.04
CA THR A 76 3.30 -0.74 -19.13
C THR A 76 2.30 0.41 -18.89
N GLU A 77 1.52 0.49 -17.82
CA GLU A 77 0.70 1.65 -17.45
C GLU A 77 1.51 2.71 -16.70
N ALA A 78 2.59 3.17 -17.32
CA ALA A 78 3.37 4.35 -16.91
C ALA A 78 2.56 5.69 -16.97
N SER A 79 1.23 5.63 -17.06
CA SER A 79 0.34 6.77 -17.30
C SER A 79 -0.89 6.82 -16.40
N ARG A 80 -1.15 5.82 -15.54
CA ARG A 80 -2.35 5.83 -14.70
C ARG A 80 -2.12 6.65 -13.44
N ILE A 81 -2.73 7.84 -13.39
CA ILE A 81 -2.80 8.64 -12.17
C ILE A 81 -3.71 7.90 -11.17
N LEU A 82 -3.11 7.22 -10.20
CA LEU A 82 -3.85 6.53 -9.13
C LEU A 82 -4.47 7.53 -8.15
N THR A 83 -5.49 7.06 -7.43
CA THR A 83 -5.99 7.79 -6.26
C THR A 83 -4.94 7.70 -5.15
N LEU A 84 -4.56 8.84 -4.58
CA LEU A 84 -3.69 8.89 -3.41
C LEU A 84 -4.54 8.66 -2.17
N GLU A 85 -4.53 7.43 -1.65
CA GLU A 85 -5.36 7.01 -0.53
C GLU A 85 -4.55 6.85 0.76
N ILE A 86 -4.92 7.64 1.77
CA ILE A 86 -4.35 7.55 3.12
C ILE A 86 -5.43 7.36 4.16
N ALA A 87 -5.16 6.51 5.14
CA ALA A 87 -5.89 6.45 6.38
C ALA A 87 -5.25 7.39 7.40
N ILE A 88 -6.08 8.06 8.21
CA ILE A 88 -5.64 9.01 9.24
C ILE A 88 -6.14 8.62 10.63
N HIS A 89 -5.22 8.67 11.59
CA HIS A 89 -5.46 8.56 13.02
C HIS A 89 -4.89 9.78 13.76
N PRO A 90 -5.58 10.32 14.78
CA PRO A 90 -6.97 10.05 15.17
C PRO A 90 -8.00 10.52 14.11
N PRO A 91 -9.20 9.90 14.06
CA PRO A 91 -10.17 10.14 12.98
C PRO A 91 -10.69 11.59 12.92
N LYS A 92 -10.65 12.32 14.04
CA LYS A 92 -11.00 13.75 14.11
C LYS A 92 -10.15 14.61 13.15
N LEU A 93 -8.87 14.27 12.96
CA LEU A 93 -7.94 15.06 12.15
C LEU A 93 -8.21 14.91 10.66
N ALA A 94 -8.63 13.71 10.21
CA ALA A 94 -8.95 13.44 8.80
C ALA A 94 -9.96 14.44 8.23
N ARG A 95 -11.05 14.70 8.98
CA ARG A 95 -12.09 15.65 8.59
C ARG A 95 -11.59 17.09 8.57
N LYS A 96 -10.78 17.49 9.57
CA LYS A 96 -10.17 18.83 9.63
C LYS A 96 -9.23 19.06 8.46
N ILE A 97 -8.35 18.10 8.16
CA ILE A 97 -7.40 18.16 7.04
C ILE A 97 -8.15 18.25 5.72
N LYS A 98 -9.14 17.40 5.47
CA LYS A 98 -9.94 17.44 4.23
C LYS A 98 -10.66 18.78 4.05
N ALA A 99 -11.12 19.41 5.14
CA ALA A 99 -11.73 20.74 5.09
C ALA A 99 -10.71 21.85 4.78
N LYS A 100 -9.51 21.79 5.37
CA LYS A 100 -8.43 22.76 5.14
C LYS A 100 -7.79 22.64 3.76
N LEU A 101 -7.58 21.42 3.26
CA LEU A 101 -7.08 21.20 1.89
C LEU A 101 -7.95 21.88 0.85
N ALA A 102 -9.28 21.87 1.02
CA ALA A 102 -10.20 22.55 0.11
C ALA A 102 -10.06 24.09 0.11
N GLN A 103 -9.30 24.67 1.04
CA GLN A 103 -9.00 26.11 1.13
C GLN A 103 -7.63 26.45 0.55
N ILE A 104 -6.81 25.45 0.22
CA ILE A 104 -5.44 25.63 -0.29
C ILE A 104 -5.46 25.71 -1.82
N ASN A 105 -4.74 26.68 -2.38
CA ASN A 105 -4.62 26.86 -3.82
C ASN A 105 -4.08 25.58 -4.48
N GLY A 106 -4.73 25.17 -5.57
CA GLY A 106 -4.40 23.94 -6.28
C GLY A 106 -5.24 22.74 -5.86
N PHE A 107 -6.06 22.82 -4.82
CA PHE A 107 -7.05 21.78 -4.52
C PHE A 107 -8.43 22.16 -5.03
N GLU A 108 -9.14 21.17 -5.55
CA GLU A 108 -10.52 21.32 -6.01
C GLU A 108 -11.43 20.30 -5.35
N ARG A 109 -12.66 20.75 -5.07
CA ARG A 109 -13.71 19.90 -4.52
C ARG A 109 -15.02 20.12 -5.27
N PRO A 110 -15.16 19.61 -6.51
CA PRO A 110 -16.35 19.82 -7.33
C PRO A 110 -17.62 19.20 -6.71
N THR A 111 -17.47 18.20 -5.83
CA THR A 111 -18.56 17.60 -5.04
C THR A 111 -18.06 17.15 -3.65
N THR A 112 -18.00 15.84 -3.38
CA THR A 112 -17.46 15.23 -2.16
C THR A 112 -16.02 14.73 -2.34
N LEU A 113 -15.55 14.68 -3.59
CA LEU A 113 -14.23 14.23 -3.99
C LEU A 113 -13.23 15.38 -3.94
N LEU A 114 -12.04 15.10 -3.40
CA LEU A 114 -10.93 16.04 -3.35
C LEU A 114 -9.95 15.70 -4.48
N TYR A 115 -9.58 16.68 -5.28
CA TYR A 115 -8.57 16.58 -6.33
C TYR A 115 -7.45 17.56 -6.05
N TRP A 116 -6.23 17.16 -6.42
CA TRP A 116 -5.07 18.05 -6.38
C TRP A 116 -4.64 18.36 -7.81
N ASN A 117 -4.75 19.60 -8.22
CA ASN A 117 -4.33 20.08 -9.53
C ASN A 117 -2.83 20.36 -9.51
N MET A 118 -2.09 19.50 -10.19
CA MET A 118 -0.65 19.63 -10.38
C MET A 118 -0.35 19.84 -11.86
N ALA A 119 0.81 20.42 -12.17
CA ALA A 119 1.24 20.60 -13.56
C ALA A 119 1.33 19.27 -14.33
N LEU A 120 1.63 18.17 -13.64
CA LEU A 120 1.83 16.83 -14.21
C LEU A 120 0.61 15.92 -14.10
N GLY A 121 -0.49 16.37 -13.50
CA GLY A 121 -1.66 15.53 -13.32
C GLY A 121 -2.68 16.07 -12.32
N ARG A 122 -3.82 15.38 -12.24
CA ARG A 122 -4.91 15.70 -11.32
C ARG A 122 -5.27 14.50 -10.46
N PRO A 123 -4.38 14.04 -9.55
CA PRO A 123 -4.69 12.92 -8.69
C PRO A 123 -5.90 13.21 -7.81
N ARG A 124 -6.76 12.20 -7.66
CA ARG A 124 -7.78 12.19 -6.63
C ARG A 124 -7.10 11.89 -5.30
N ILE A 125 -7.45 12.65 -4.26
CA ILE A 125 -6.99 12.42 -2.90
C ILE A 125 -8.13 11.81 -2.10
N SER A 126 -7.88 10.65 -1.48
CA SER A 126 -8.80 10.03 -0.54
C SER A 126 -8.17 10.06 0.84
N ILE A 127 -8.83 10.74 1.77
CA ILE A 127 -8.45 10.78 3.18
C ILE A 127 -9.54 10.04 3.95
N ILE A 128 -9.17 8.89 4.50
CA ILE A 128 -10.07 7.96 5.16
C ILE A 128 -9.83 8.08 6.67
N PRO A 129 -10.80 8.56 7.47
CA PRO A 129 -10.65 8.49 8.91
C PRO A 129 -10.68 7.03 9.38
N THR A 130 -9.92 6.72 10.43
CA THR A 130 -9.80 5.34 10.96
C THR A 130 -11.11 4.69 11.38
N ASN A 131 -12.17 5.46 11.66
CA ASN A 131 -13.49 4.93 11.99
C ASN A 131 -14.35 4.56 10.75
N GLU A 132 -13.87 4.83 9.53
CA GLU A 132 -14.48 4.35 8.27
C GLU A 132 -13.83 3.04 7.77
N LEU A 133 -12.75 2.59 8.42
CA LEU A 133 -12.13 1.30 8.15
C LEU A 133 -12.86 0.18 8.91
N PRO A 134 -12.79 -1.09 8.45
CA PRO A 134 -13.41 -2.22 9.15
C PRO A 134 -12.89 -2.41 10.58
N TYR A 135 -11.64 -2.06 10.81
CA TYR A 135 -10.96 -1.92 12.10
C TYR A 135 -9.76 -1.00 11.89
N VAL A 136 -9.05 -0.62 12.95
CA VAL A 136 -7.84 0.19 12.86
C VAL A 136 -6.63 -0.71 12.56
N PRO A 137 -6.02 -0.65 11.35
CA PRO A 137 -4.87 -1.47 11.03
C PRO A 137 -3.64 -1.10 11.86
N THR A 138 -2.66 -1.99 11.91
CA THR A 138 -1.35 -1.65 12.48
C THR A 138 -0.50 -0.84 11.49
N GLY A 139 0.57 -0.21 11.99
CA GLY A 139 1.57 0.43 11.12
C GLY A 139 1.37 1.93 10.85
N PHE A 140 0.37 2.58 11.48
CA PHE A 140 0.27 4.04 11.46
C PHE A 140 1.56 4.70 11.94
N GLN A 141 2.02 5.72 11.20
CA GLN A 141 3.23 6.45 11.52
C GLN A 141 2.95 7.96 11.58
N PRO A 142 3.60 8.70 12.49
CA PRO A 142 3.62 10.15 12.45
C PRO A 142 4.11 10.64 11.07
N LEU A 143 3.54 11.74 10.57
CA LEU A 143 3.96 12.31 9.27
C LEU A 143 5.47 12.55 9.18
N GLN A 144 6.11 12.95 10.27
CA GLN A 144 7.54 13.26 10.35
C GLN A 144 8.43 12.04 10.10
N GLN A 145 7.88 10.83 10.18
CA GLN A 145 8.61 9.58 9.95
C GLN A 145 8.48 9.05 8.51
N PHE A 146 7.75 9.76 7.64
CA PHE A 146 7.61 9.36 6.24
C PHE A 146 8.94 9.56 5.49
N HIS A 147 9.44 8.48 4.89
CA HIS A 147 10.66 8.50 4.09
C HIS A 147 10.43 7.82 2.73
N HIS A 148 11.06 8.34 1.68
CA HIS A 148 10.95 7.80 0.32
C HIS A 148 11.34 6.33 0.20
N THR A 149 12.30 5.90 1.02
CA THR A 149 12.81 4.52 1.03
C THR A 149 11.96 3.57 1.87
N ARG A 150 11.05 4.10 2.69
CA ARG A 150 10.20 3.32 3.59
C ARG A 150 8.85 4.00 3.76
N LEU A 151 7.95 3.71 2.84
CA LEU A 151 6.57 4.16 2.91
C LEU A 151 5.81 3.36 3.99
N PRO A 152 4.97 4.00 4.82
CA PRO A 152 4.12 3.31 5.79
C PRO A 152 2.91 2.74 5.07
N LEU A 153 3.10 1.57 4.47
CA LEU A 153 2.04 0.80 3.84
C LEU A 153 1.25 0.04 4.90
N ILE A 154 -0.08 0.00 4.74
CA ILE A 154 -0.92 -0.97 5.44
C ILE A 154 -0.42 -2.39 5.16
N ASP A 155 -0.41 -3.22 6.20
CA ASP A 155 -0.01 -4.62 6.08
C ASP A 155 -0.84 -5.39 5.03
N LYS A 156 -0.25 -6.37 4.33
CA LYS A 156 -0.87 -7.02 3.16
C LYS A 156 -2.20 -7.71 3.52
N LEU A 157 -2.26 -8.35 4.68
CA LEU A 157 -3.44 -9.01 5.21
C LEU A 157 -4.51 -7.98 5.54
N ASP A 158 -4.13 -6.91 6.24
CA ASP A 158 -5.04 -5.82 6.56
C ASP A 158 -5.60 -5.15 5.30
N LEU A 159 -4.78 -4.97 4.26
CA LEU A 159 -5.20 -4.45 2.96
C LEU A 159 -6.20 -5.39 2.27
N MET A 160 -5.91 -6.69 2.26
CA MET A 160 -6.79 -7.70 1.69
C MET A 160 -8.15 -7.69 2.39
N VAL A 161 -8.18 -7.58 3.73
CA VAL A 161 -9.42 -7.52 4.50
C VAL A 161 -10.17 -6.20 4.21
N CYS A 162 -9.47 -5.06 4.11
CA CYS A 162 -10.12 -3.79 3.74
C CYS A 162 -10.76 -3.84 2.35
N LYS A 163 -10.07 -4.43 1.36
CA LYS A 163 -10.58 -4.60 -0.01
C LYS A 163 -11.77 -5.56 -0.07
N ALA A 164 -11.70 -6.65 0.68
CA ALA A 164 -12.82 -7.58 0.83
C ALA A 164 -14.03 -6.91 1.49
N TYR A 165 -13.81 -6.14 2.55
CA TYR A 165 -14.86 -5.43 3.27
C TYR A 165 -15.64 -4.49 2.36
N THR A 166 -14.98 -3.75 1.46
CA THR A 166 -15.66 -2.80 0.55
C THR A 166 -16.32 -3.46 -0.66
N CYS A 167 -15.90 -4.67 -1.02
CA CYS A 167 -16.44 -5.41 -2.16
C CYS A 167 -17.92 -5.76 -1.92
N GLY A 168 -18.80 -5.32 -2.84
CA GLY A 168 -20.25 -5.45 -2.73
C GLY A 168 -20.98 -4.17 -2.32
N MET A 169 -20.26 -3.14 -1.85
CA MET A 169 -20.82 -1.83 -1.48
C MET A 169 -20.49 -0.71 -2.46
N ARG A 170 -19.75 -1.01 -3.55
CA ARG A 170 -19.27 -0.03 -4.52
C ARG A 170 -19.90 -0.23 -5.90
N SER A 171 -19.51 0.60 -6.87
CA SER A 171 -19.89 0.39 -8.27
C SER A 171 -19.34 -0.95 -8.79
N GLN A 172 -19.95 -1.48 -9.86
CA GLN A 172 -19.54 -2.75 -10.44
C GLN A 172 -18.05 -2.79 -10.79
N GLU A 173 -17.53 -1.80 -11.52
CA GLU A 173 -16.10 -1.70 -11.87
C GLU A 173 -15.19 -1.68 -10.63
N GLN A 174 -15.61 -0.99 -9.57
CA GLN A 174 -14.83 -0.94 -8.33
C GLN A 174 -14.86 -2.27 -7.58
N ASN A 175 -15.99 -2.98 -7.56
CA ASN A 175 -16.08 -4.30 -6.93
C ASN A 175 -15.27 -5.34 -7.71
N GLU A 176 -15.28 -5.29 -9.04
CA GLU A 176 -14.43 -6.14 -9.90
C GLU A 176 -12.95 -5.90 -9.61
N LYS A 177 -12.53 -4.64 -9.49
CA LYS A 177 -11.17 -4.28 -9.08
C LYS A 177 -10.83 -4.76 -7.67
N ASP A 178 -11.68 -4.48 -6.68
CA ASP A 178 -11.44 -4.88 -5.29
C ASP A 178 -11.33 -6.41 -5.16
N ALA A 179 -12.16 -7.17 -5.91
CA ALA A 179 -12.07 -8.63 -5.94
C ALA A 179 -10.77 -9.12 -6.60
N ALA A 180 -10.33 -8.50 -7.70
CA ALA A 180 -9.06 -8.82 -8.34
C ALA A 180 -7.87 -8.51 -7.42
N ASP A 181 -7.89 -7.37 -6.72
CA ASP A 181 -6.86 -7.00 -5.74
C ASP A 181 -6.79 -8.02 -4.60
N VAL A 182 -7.93 -8.49 -4.08
CA VAL A 182 -7.97 -9.55 -3.04
C VAL A 182 -7.34 -10.84 -3.53
N VAL A 183 -7.62 -11.26 -4.76
CA VAL A 183 -7.00 -12.45 -5.37
C VAL A 183 -5.48 -12.31 -5.43
N LYS A 184 -4.98 -11.19 -5.98
CA LYS A 184 -3.54 -10.93 -6.09
C LYS A 184 -2.85 -10.85 -4.73
N LEU A 185 -3.47 -10.16 -3.76
CA LEU A 185 -2.94 -10.05 -2.39
C LEU A 185 -2.88 -11.42 -1.69
N LYS A 186 -3.92 -12.24 -1.84
CA LYS A 186 -3.93 -13.63 -1.33
C LYS A 186 -2.78 -14.43 -1.93
N GLU A 187 -2.54 -14.33 -3.23
CA GLU A 187 -1.42 -15.02 -3.89
C GLU A 187 -0.07 -14.57 -3.35
N LEU A 188 0.15 -13.26 -3.21
CA LEU A 188 1.36 -12.71 -2.60
C LEU A 188 1.58 -13.21 -1.16
N ILE A 189 0.52 -13.24 -0.36
CA ILE A 189 0.56 -13.73 1.02
C ILE A 189 0.93 -15.22 1.05
N ASN A 190 0.34 -16.03 0.17
CA ASN A 190 0.59 -17.47 0.12
C ASN A 190 2.01 -17.83 -0.31
N VAL A 191 2.59 -17.06 -1.24
CA VAL A 191 3.98 -17.24 -1.68
C VAL A 191 4.97 -16.84 -0.58
N ASP A 192 4.61 -15.89 0.29
CA ASP A 192 5.41 -15.51 1.45
C ASP A 192 5.15 -16.46 2.64
N HIS A 193 5.84 -17.61 2.65
CA HIS A 193 5.74 -18.62 3.71
C HIS A 193 6.08 -18.09 5.11
N ASN A 194 6.92 -17.05 5.22
CA ASN A 194 7.20 -16.41 6.50
C ASN A 194 6.02 -15.57 6.99
N TYR A 195 5.27 -15.00 6.06
CA TYR A 195 4.09 -14.21 6.36
C TYR A 195 2.95 -15.08 6.87
N THR A 196 2.56 -16.12 6.13
CA THR A 196 1.49 -17.08 6.53
C THR A 196 1.80 -17.84 7.83
N SER A 197 3.07 -18.12 8.12
CA SER A 197 3.45 -18.79 9.37
C SER A 197 3.36 -17.88 10.60
N ARG A 198 3.51 -16.57 10.43
CA ARG A 198 3.51 -15.58 11.52
C ARG A 198 2.16 -14.91 11.72
N HIS A 199 1.40 -14.72 10.65
CA HIS A 199 0.13 -13.99 10.69
C HIS A 199 -1.04 -14.97 10.65
N ARG A 200 -1.86 -14.92 11.71
CA ARG A 200 -3.15 -15.60 11.75
C ARG A 200 -4.24 -14.56 11.61
N LEU A 201 -5.29 -14.90 10.88
CA LEU A 201 -6.52 -14.13 10.89
C LEU A 201 -7.05 -14.07 12.33
N THR A 202 -7.33 -12.85 12.78
CA THR A 202 -8.17 -12.63 13.96
C THR A 202 -9.60 -13.07 13.67
N SER A 203 -10.40 -13.28 14.71
CA SER A 203 -11.81 -13.64 14.55
C SER A 203 -12.60 -12.60 13.74
N ASP A 204 -12.30 -11.31 13.94
CA ASP A 204 -12.97 -10.23 13.22
C ASP A 204 -12.57 -10.20 11.73
N GLN A 205 -11.28 -10.35 11.43
CA GLN A 205 -10.80 -10.44 10.04
C GLN A 205 -11.40 -11.65 9.31
N LEU A 206 -11.45 -12.82 9.96
CA LEU A 206 -12.04 -14.02 9.39
C LEU A 206 -13.54 -13.82 9.12
N LYS A 207 -14.26 -13.19 10.06
CA LYS A 207 -15.67 -12.86 9.89
C LYS A 207 -15.90 -11.97 8.67
N ILE A 208 -15.12 -10.89 8.54
CA ILE A 208 -15.21 -9.97 7.38
C ILE A 208 -14.98 -10.73 6.07
N LEU A 209 -13.93 -11.54 6.00
CA LEU A 209 -13.61 -12.31 4.79
C LEU A 209 -14.71 -13.32 4.43
N ASN A 210 -15.33 -13.96 5.42
CA ASN A 210 -16.45 -14.87 5.22
C ASN A 210 -17.72 -14.12 4.77
N ASP A 211 -18.04 -12.99 5.40
CA ASP A 211 -19.19 -12.15 5.04
C ASP A 211 -19.06 -11.61 3.60
N SER A 212 -17.85 -11.30 3.14
CA SER A 212 -17.58 -10.80 1.78
C SER A 212 -17.41 -11.89 0.71
N ASN A 213 -17.36 -13.17 1.09
CA ASN A 213 -16.93 -14.26 0.21
C ASN A 213 -17.82 -14.43 -1.04
N GLU A 214 -19.12 -14.16 -0.91
CA GLU A 214 -20.04 -14.22 -2.04
C GLU A 214 -19.79 -13.10 -3.06
N TYR A 215 -19.56 -11.87 -2.59
CA TYR A 215 -19.22 -10.76 -3.48
C TYR A 215 -17.89 -10.99 -4.18
N LEU A 216 -16.89 -11.48 -3.44
CA LEU A 216 -15.58 -11.81 -4.02
C LEU A 216 -15.67 -12.89 -5.09
N ALA A 217 -16.45 -13.95 -4.86
CA ALA A 217 -16.67 -15.00 -5.86
C ALA A 217 -17.36 -14.45 -7.10
N ASN A 218 -18.41 -13.64 -6.92
CA ASN A 218 -19.21 -13.09 -8.00
C ASN A 218 -18.41 -12.08 -8.86
N PHE A 219 -17.77 -11.09 -8.24
CA PHE A 219 -17.04 -10.05 -8.95
C PHE A 219 -15.65 -10.50 -9.41
N GLY A 220 -14.98 -11.35 -8.63
CA GLY A 220 -13.68 -11.91 -9.00
C GLY A 220 -13.79 -13.05 -10.03
N LYS A 221 -15.00 -13.57 -10.27
CA LYS A 221 -15.25 -14.74 -11.15
C LYS A 221 -14.40 -15.95 -10.75
N VAL A 222 -14.27 -16.15 -9.44
CA VAL A 222 -13.49 -17.21 -8.80
C VAL A 222 -14.39 -18.02 -7.87
N PRO A 223 -14.04 -19.28 -7.54
CA PRO A 223 -14.73 -20.01 -6.49
C PRO A 223 -14.67 -19.27 -5.15
N LYS A 224 -15.66 -19.50 -4.28
CA LYS A 224 -15.61 -19.05 -2.89
C LYS A 224 -14.34 -19.58 -2.22
N PHE A 225 -13.69 -18.73 -1.44
CA PHE A 225 -12.48 -19.09 -0.72
C PHE A 225 -12.80 -19.81 0.58
N ASP A 226 -11.98 -20.80 0.91
CA ASP A 226 -11.91 -21.34 2.27
C ASP A 226 -10.77 -20.63 3.00
N TRP A 227 -11.10 -19.53 3.68
CA TRP A 227 -10.10 -18.68 4.34
C TRP A 227 -9.38 -19.39 5.48
N GLU A 228 -10.02 -20.37 6.13
CA GLU A 228 -9.36 -21.18 7.13
C GLU A 228 -8.28 -22.06 6.49
N VAL A 229 -8.57 -22.70 5.36
CA VAL A 229 -7.58 -23.49 4.61
C VAL A 229 -6.45 -22.62 4.06
N VAL A 230 -6.75 -21.42 3.57
CA VAL A 230 -5.74 -20.49 3.05
C VAL A 230 -4.70 -20.12 4.12
N PHE A 231 -5.13 -19.97 5.37
CA PHE A 231 -4.26 -19.56 6.49
C PHE A 231 -3.93 -20.70 7.48
N ASP A 232 -4.31 -21.95 7.18
CA ASP A 232 -3.99 -23.09 8.05
C ASP A 232 -2.54 -23.58 7.86
N LYS A 233 -1.85 -23.73 8.99
CA LYS A 233 -0.44 -24.13 9.08
C LYS A 233 -0.19 -25.59 8.71
N THR A 234 -1.23 -26.43 8.59
CA THR A 234 -1.04 -27.88 8.40
C THR A 234 -0.73 -28.29 6.95
N GLN A 235 -1.06 -27.48 5.94
CA GLN A 235 -0.79 -27.81 4.53
C GLN A 235 0.62 -27.44 4.05
N SER A 236 1.29 -26.47 4.67
CA SER A 236 2.70 -26.11 4.37
C SER A 236 3.67 -27.29 4.58
N ARG A 237 3.29 -28.32 5.35
CA ARG A 237 4.11 -29.53 5.56
C ARG A 237 3.80 -30.72 4.65
N ARG A 238 2.76 -30.68 3.81
CA ARG A 238 2.36 -31.85 2.99
C ARG A 238 2.77 -31.78 1.52
N GLY A 239 3.32 -30.65 1.05
CA GLY A 239 3.67 -30.45 -0.37
C GLY A 239 5.14 -30.65 -0.76
N PHE A 240 6.08 -30.74 0.20
CA PHE A 240 7.48 -30.99 -0.16
C PHE A 240 7.76 -32.49 -0.16
N SER A 241 7.61 -33.09 -1.35
CA SER A 241 7.96 -34.49 -1.61
C SER A 241 9.37 -34.77 -1.10
N ARG A 242 9.48 -35.63 -0.07
CA ARG A 242 10.75 -36.18 0.46
C ARG A 242 11.58 -36.89 -0.63
N SER A 243 11.02 -37.11 -1.81
CA SER A 243 11.72 -37.74 -2.93
C SER A 243 12.78 -36.83 -3.57
N LEU A 244 12.62 -35.49 -3.56
CA LEU A 244 13.59 -34.60 -4.23
C LEU A 244 14.84 -34.34 -3.37
N VAL A 245 14.67 -34.22 -2.05
CA VAL A 245 15.79 -33.96 -1.13
C VAL A 245 16.72 -35.18 -1.02
N PHE A 246 16.19 -36.39 -1.13
CA PHE A 246 17.02 -37.60 -1.19
C PHE A 246 17.83 -37.66 -2.49
N SER A 247 17.26 -37.28 -3.64
CA SER A 247 17.99 -37.30 -4.91
C SER A 247 19.11 -36.26 -4.97
N VAL A 248 18.88 -35.04 -4.47
CA VAL A 248 19.93 -33.98 -4.50
C VAL A 248 21.07 -34.30 -3.53
N VAL A 249 20.78 -34.82 -2.33
CA VAL A 249 21.82 -35.19 -1.36
C VAL A 249 22.64 -36.39 -1.85
N VAL A 250 22.00 -37.40 -2.47
CA VAL A 250 22.72 -38.56 -3.03
C VAL A 250 23.61 -38.15 -4.20
N VAL A 251 23.15 -37.25 -5.09
CA VAL A 251 23.96 -36.76 -6.21
C VAL A 251 25.15 -35.93 -5.73
N SER A 252 24.99 -35.06 -4.73
CA SER A 252 26.12 -34.28 -4.18
C SER A 252 27.17 -35.13 -3.47
N VAL A 253 26.78 -36.19 -2.76
CA VAL A 253 27.73 -37.10 -2.11
C VAL A 253 28.51 -37.92 -3.14
N LEU A 254 27.84 -38.41 -4.19
CA LEU A 254 28.52 -39.12 -5.30
C LEU A 254 29.49 -38.22 -6.06
N PHE A 255 29.14 -36.96 -6.29
CA PHE A 255 30.03 -36.02 -6.98
C PHE A 255 31.28 -35.71 -6.15
N THR A 256 31.12 -35.57 -4.84
CA THR A 256 32.24 -35.28 -3.93
C THR A 256 33.20 -36.46 -3.82
N VAL A 257 32.70 -37.70 -3.78
CA VAL A 257 33.54 -38.91 -3.77
C VAL A 257 34.27 -39.10 -5.10
N CYS A 258 33.62 -38.86 -6.23
CA CYS A 258 34.28 -38.91 -7.55
C CYS A 258 35.39 -37.85 -7.68
N CYS A 259 35.14 -36.61 -7.27
CA CYS A 259 36.17 -35.57 -7.31
C CYS A 259 37.37 -35.89 -6.40
N LEU A 260 37.14 -36.48 -5.22
CA LEU A 260 38.21 -36.86 -4.31
C LEU A 260 39.05 -38.02 -4.86
N MET A 261 38.42 -39.00 -5.52
CA MET A 261 39.14 -40.12 -6.15
C MET A 261 39.96 -39.66 -7.37
N CYS A 262 39.46 -38.71 -8.17
CA CYS A 262 40.23 -38.12 -9.27
C CYS A 262 41.42 -37.30 -8.78
N LEU A 263 41.30 -36.60 -7.65
CA LEU A 263 42.43 -35.85 -7.07
C LEU A 263 43.52 -36.78 -6.52
N LEU A 264 43.13 -37.90 -5.91
CA LEU A 264 44.05 -38.91 -5.39
C LEU A 264 44.80 -39.65 -6.50
N ALA A 265 44.18 -39.87 -7.66
CA ALA A 265 44.82 -40.49 -8.82
C ALA A 265 45.85 -39.58 -9.52
N PHE A 266 45.81 -38.26 -9.28
CA PHE A 266 46.79 -37.31 -9.80
C PHE A 266 47.98 -37.07 -8.85
N LEU A 267 47.91 -37.58 -7.62
CA LEU A 267 48.92 -37.39 -6.57
C LEU A 267 49.77 -38.64 -6.28
N ILE A 268 49.57 -39.72 -7.06
CA ILE A 268 50.38 -40.95 -7.08
C ILE A 268 51.07 -41.03 -8.43
#